data_AF-A0AAN9EX96-F1
#
_entry.id   AF-A0AAN9EX96-F1
#
_cell.length_a   1.000
_cell.length_b   1.000
_cell.length_c   1.000
_cell.angle_alpha   90.00
_cell.angle_beta   90.00
_cell.angle_gamma   90.00
#
_symmetry.space_group_name_H-M   'P 1'
#
loop_
_entity.id
_entity.type
_entity.pdbx_description
1 polymer ?
#
loop_
_entity_poly.entity_id
_entity_poly.type
_entity_poly.pdbx_seq_one_letter_code
_entity_poly.pdbx_strand_id
1 'polypeptide(L)'
;MQDLSFVYLQQLNMALPSRKQPHTLTLTLTLLLVFFLGLGAAHADFAGSACLHLKVSPTAFVSSLTELIAVVEQVSSILSRFSPPFANLRLLTAVSDCLDLLDLSSDVLSWSLSATQNPKGKHNSTGNLSSDLRTWLSAVLANPETCMEGFEGTNSIVKGLVSSGLGQVVSLVKRLLTQVVVPAKDELGNKGKFPSWVKPKDRKLLQANGVVADVVVAADGSGKYAKIMDAVVAAPDYSMKRYVIYVKKGVYVENVEIKKKKWNIMLVGDGMDATVISGSRSFVDGWTTFRSPTFAVSGRGFIARDISFQNTAGPEKHQAVALRSDSDLSVFYRCGIFGYQDTLYTHTMRQFFRECKITGTVDFIFGDATAVFQNCQIQAKKGLPDQKNTVTAQGRKDPNEPTGFSFQFCNLTADSDLVPFVNSTETYLGRPWKTYSRTVFMQSYMSNVIRPEGWLEWNGNFALDTLYYAEYMNSGPGAGTANRVTWPGYHTLNDSSQVSNFTVAQFIEGNLWLPSTGVTYTA
;
A
#
# COMPACT_ATOMS: atom_id res chain seq x y z
N MET A 1 -29.09 2.36 46.83
CA MET A 1 -29.57 0.96 46.80
C MET A 1 -28.42 0.13 46.27
N GLN A 2 -27.80 -0.62 47.18
CA GLN A 2 -26.59 -1.43 47.05
C GLN A 2 -26.77 -2.56 46.01
N ASP A 3 -25.82 -2.85 45.12
CA ASP A 3 -24.50 -3.50 45.31
C ASP A 3 -24.55 -5.04 45.45
N LEU A 4 -23.85 -5.69 44.50
CA LEU A 4 -22.91 -6.81 44.68
C LEU A 4 -23.34 -8.13 45.36
N SER A 5 -23.46 -9.17 44.50
CA SER A 5 -22.65 -10.40 44.52
C SER A 5 -22.88 -11.56 45.53
N PHE A 6 -22.46 -12.75 45.08
CA PHE A 6 -22.13 -14.00 45.79
C PHE A 6 -23.27 -14.89 46.35
N VAL A 7 -23.24 -16.19 46.02
CA VAL A 7 -22.66 -17.27 46.85
C VAL A 7 -22.96 -18.64 46.23
N TYR A 8 -21.90 -19.46 46.19
CA TYR A 8 -21.83 -20.89 45.90
C TYR A 8 -22.20 -21.71 47.15
N LEU A 9 -22.95 -22.82 47.06
CA LEU A 9 -22.73 -24.06 47.86
C LEU A 9 -23.77 -25.17 47.61
N GLN A 10 -23.26 -26.41 47.71
CA GLN A 10 -23.94 -27.71 47.89
C GLN A 10 -24.72 -28.23 46.67
N GLN A 11 -24.67 -29.50 46.27
CA GLN A 11 -24.26 -30.76 46.88
C GLN A 11 -24.23 -31.76 45.71
N LEU A 12 -23.27 -32.68 45.65
CA LEU A 12 -23.55 -34.06 45.24
C LEU A 12 -22.35 -34.95 45.59
N ASN A 13 -22.69 -36.03 46.27
CA ASN A 13 -21.85 -36.93 47.04
C ASN A 13 -21.90 -38.31 46.35
N MET A 14 -20.80 -39.06 46.42
CA MET A 14 -20.71 -40.53 46.22
C MET A 14 -20.81 -41.03 44.74
N ALA A 15 -20.04 -41.99 44.23
CA ALA A 15 -19.12 -42.98 44.79
C ALA A 15 -18.13 -43.51 43.72
N LEU A 16 -16.93 -43.92 44.16
CA LEU A 16 -16.04 -44.90 43.50
C LEU A 16 -16.37 -46.32 43.99
N PRO A 17 -16.09 -47.38 43.20
CA PRO A 17 -14.93 -48.26 43.52
C PRO A 17 -14.22 -48.78 42.25
N SER A 18 -12.88 -48.73 42.14
CA SER A 18 -11.85 -49.67 42.65
C SER A 18 -11.71 -51.03 41.90
N ARG A 19 -10.61 -51.12 41.12
CA ARG A 19 -9.62 -52.22 40.95
C ARG A 19 -10.09 -53.66 40.62
N LYS A 20 -9.51 -54.23 39.54
CA LYS A 20 -8.48 -55.32 39.58
C LYS A 20 -8.02 -55.77 38.17
N GLN A 21 -6.70 -55.89 38.01
CA GLN A 21 -5.94 -56.66 37.00
C GLN A 21 -5.94 -58.17 37.40
N PRO A 22 -5.41 -59.19 36.64
CA PRO A 22 -4.06 -59.15 36.03
C PRO A 22 -3.65 -60.14 34.87
N HIS A 23 -2.38 -60.01 34.44
CA HIS A 23 -1.37 -60.96 33.84
C HIS A 23 -1.61 -61.65 32.47
N THR A 24 -0.68 -61.59 31.50
CA THR A 24 0.57 -62.42 31.38
C THR A 24 1.50 -61.84 30.28
N LEU A 25 2.77 -61.48 30.54
CA LEU A 25 4.04 -62.22 30.47
C LEU A 25 4.56 -62.56 29.05
N THR A 26 5.63 -61.89 28.61
CA THR A 26 6.81 -62.51 27.96
C THR A 26 8.01 -61.57 28.02
N LEU A 27 9.15 -62.20 28.31
CA LEU A 27 10.42 -61.65 28.78
C LEU A 27 11.45 -61.83 27.65
N THR A 28 12.22 -60.79 27.32
CA THR A 28 13.61 -60.99 26.87
C THR A 28 14.49 -59.84 27.37
N LEU A 29 15.67 -60.26 27.80
CA LEU A 29 16.62 -59.63 28.70
C LEU A 29 17.85 -59.19 27.88
N THR A 30 18.44 -58.03 28.17
CA THR A 30 19.90 -57.77 28.25
C THR A 30 20.14 -56.27 28.52
N LEU A 31 20.42 -55.89 29.77
CA LEU A 31 21.74 -55.61 30.38
C LEU A 31 22.30 -54.21 30.01
N LEU A 32 22.01 -53.15 30.79
CA LEU A 32 22.76 -52.58 31.93
C LEU A 32 23.99 -51.73 31.55
N LEU A 33 23.91 -50.40 31.73
CA LEU A 33 24.70 -49.68 32.74
C LEU A 33 24.28 -48.21 32.88
N VAL A 34 24.33 -47.78 34.14
CA VAL A 34 23.76 -46.57 34.77
C VAL A 34 24.77 -45.40 34.71
N PHE A 35 24.30 -44.14 34.66
CA PHE A 35 24.65 -43.07 35.64
C PHE A 35 23.97 -41.71 35.31
N PHE A 36 23.11 -41.28 36.25
CA PHE A 36 22.77 -39.92 36.73
C PHE A 36 22.04 -38.87 35.87
N LEU A 37 20.74 -38.71 36.23
CA LEU A 37 20.03 -37.48 36.63
C LEU A 37 20.52 -36.11 36.09
N GLY A 38 19.64 -35.49 35.30
CA GLY A 38 19.53 -34.04 35.18
C GLY A 38 18.17 -33.68 34.57
N LEU A 39 17.23 -33.20 35.40
CA LEU A 39 16.02 -32.52 34.90
C LEU A 39 16.46 -31.25 34.15
N GLY A 40 16.14 -31.18 32.86
CA GLY A 40 16.34 -29.99 32.03
C GLY A 40 15.13 -29.79 31.13
N ALA A 41 14.47 -28.65 31.28
CA ALA A 41 13.29 -28.23 30.54
C ALA A 41 13.48 -28.33 29.03
N ALA A 42 12.40 -28.68 28.33
CA ALA A 42 12.29 -28.65 26.87
C ALA A 42 12.64 -27.25 26.34
N HIS A 43 13.90 -27.05 25.98
CA HIS A 43 14.34 -25.98 25.11
C HIS A 43 14.10 -26.48 23.69
N ALA A 44 13.12 -25.89 23.01
CA ALA A 44 13.06 -25.99 21.56
C ALA A 44 14.32 -25.30 21.02
N ASP A 45 15.25 -26.09 20.49
CA ASP A 45 16.48 -25.63 19.86
C ASP A 45 16.15 -24.68 18.70
N PHE A 46 16.24 -23.38 18.98
CA PHE A 46 16.25 -22.32 17.98
C PHE A 46 17.70 -22.02 17.59
N ALA A 47 18.42 -23.04 17.12
CA ALA A 47 19.79 -22.92 16.66
C ALA A 47 19.94 -23.61 15.30
N GLY A 48 20.34 -22.85 14.28
CA GLY A 48 20.91 -23.43 13.07
C GLY A 48 20.14 -23.31 11.76
N SER A 49 19.38 -22.23 11.55
CA SER A 49 19.22 -21.70 10.19
C SER A 49 19.44 -20.20 10.27
N ALA A 50 20.57 -19.72 9.75
CA ALA A 50 20.69 -18.30 9.42
C ALA A 50 19.46 -17.95 8.58
N CYS A 51 18.57 -17.13 9.12
CA CYS A 51 17.40 -16.70 8.38
C CYS A 51 17.93 -15.90 7.19
N LEU A 52 17.96 -16.51 5.99
CA LEU A 52 18.51 -15.95 4.75
C LEU A 52 17.97 -14.55 4.37
N HIS A 53 16.97 -14.07 5.10
CA HIS A 53 16.24 -12.83 4.86
C HIS A 53 16.62 -11.68 5.83
N LEU A 54 17.39 -11.94 6.90
CA LEU A 54 17.79 -10.96 7.90
C LEU A 54 19.32 -10.89 8.04
N LYS A 55 19.86 -9.69 8.24
CA LYS A 55 21.29 -9.44 8.51
C LYS A 55 21.64 -9.58 10.00
N VAL A 56 20.64 -9.74 10.86
CA VAL A 56 20.76 -9.93 12.30
C VAL A 56 20.01 -11.21 12.71
N SER A 57 20.20 -11.67 13.95
CA SER A 57 19.44 -12.82 14.44
C SER A 57 17.94 -12.50 14.49
N PRO A 58 17.04 -13.47 14.21
CA PRO A 58 15.59 -13.26 14.33
C PRO A 58 15.18 -12.70 15.69
N THR A 59 15.81 -13.14 16.78
CA THR A 59 15.55 -12.64 18.14
C THR A 59 15.89 -11.15 18.28
N ALA A 60 17.01 -10.68 17.73
CA ALA A 60 17.39 -9.27 17.77
C ALA A 60 16.44 -8.40 16.94
N PHE A 61 16.02 -8.88 15.77
CA PHE A 61 15.04 -8.21 14.93
C PHE A 61 13.67 -8.12 15.62
N VAL A 62 13.19 -9.21 16.20
CA VAL A 62 11.95 -9.27 16.99
C VAL A 62 11.99 -8.32 18.19
N SER A 63 13.12 -8.24 18.90
CA SER A 63 13.29 -7.27 19.99
C SER A 63 13.14 -5.83 19.51
N SER A 64 13.77 -5.49 18.37
CA SER A 64 13.67 -4.17 17.75
C SER A 64 12.25 -3.84 17.27
N LEU A 65 11.52 -4.83 16.74
CA LEU A 65 10.11 -4.68 16.38
C LEU A 65 9.23 -4.41 17.60
N THR A 66 9.44 -5.15 18.70
CA THR A 66 8.67 -4.97 19.95
C THR A 66 8.92 -3.57 20.55
N GLU A 67 10.16 -3.08 20.52
CA GLU A 67 10.48 -1.69 20.92
C GLU A 67 9.69 -0.68 20.09
N LEU A 68 9.68 -0.85 18.77
CA LEU A 68 8.95 0.03 17.87
C LEU A 68 7.43 0.00 18.10
N ILE A 69 6.84 -1.19 18.30
CA ILE A 69 5.41 -1.33 18.62
C ILE A 69 5.07 -0.53 19.88
N ALA A 70 5.86 -0.66 20.95
CA ALA A 70 5.63 0.07 22.19
C ALA A 70 5.65 1.60 21.99
N VAL A 71 6.55 2.12 21.16
CA VAL A 71 6.58 3.56 20.83
C VAL A 71 5.33 3.99 20.05
N VAL A 72 4.89 3.20 19.05
CA VAL A 72 3.67 3.48 18.29
C VAL A 72 2.42 3.50 19.19
N GLU A 73 2.33 2.55 20.13
CA GLU A 73 1.24 2.48 21.12
C GLU A 73 1.27 3.68 22.08
N GLN A 74 2.46 4.10 22.51
CA GLN A 74 2.63 5.29 23.36
C GLN A 74 2.13 6.56 22.65
N VAL A 75 2.52 6.77 21.39
CA VAL A 75 2.07 7.94 20.61
C VAL A 75 0.56 7.90 20.39
N SER A 76 0.01 6.74 20.04
CA SER A 76 -1.44 6.53 19.89
C SER A 76 -2.20 6.84 21.18
N SER A 77 -1.66 6.44 22.32
CA SER A 77 -2.23 6.72 23.66
C SER A 77 -2.21 8.20 24.02
N ILE A 78 -1.21 8.96 23.56
CA ILE A 78 -1.17 10.41 23.71
C ILE A 78 -2.28 11.06 22.87
N LEU A 79 -2.39 10.67 21.59
CA LEU A 79 -3.38 11.22 20.66
C LEU A 79 -4.82 10.92 21.08
N SER A 80 -5.10 9.71 21.58
CA SER A 80 -6.47 9.31 21.97
C SER A 80 -7.01 10.09 23.17
N ARG A 81 -6.14 10.72 23.97
CA ARG A 81 -6.54 11.60 25.08
C ARG A 81 -6.94 13.00 24.62
N PHE A 82 -6.64 13.37 23.36
CA PHE A 82 -7.05 14.65 22.81
C PHE A 82 -8.50 14.59 22.31
N SER A 83 -9.41 15.07 23.15
CA SER A 83 -10.77 15.45 22.73
C SER A 83 -11.15 16.79 23.36
N PRO A 84 -10.56 17.92 22.91
CA PRO A 84 -10.87 19.22 23.49
C PRO A 84 -12.30 19.63 23.13
N PRO A 85 -13.12 20.10 24.09
CA PRO A 85 -14.49 20.59 23.83
C PRO A 85 -14.55 21.82 22.89
N PHE A 86 -13.40 22.41 22.56
CA PHE A 86 -13.26 23.56 21.65
C PHE A 86 -12.37 23.26 20.44
N ALA A 87 -12.05 22.00 20.15
CA ALA A 87 -11.27 21.65 18.96
C ALA A 87 -12.08 21.93 17.69
N ASN A 88 -11.47 22.65 16.74
CA ASN A 88 -12.08 22.82 15.43
C ASN A 88 -12.05 21.50 14.64
N LEU A 89 -12.94 21.40 13.64
CA LEU A 89 -13.09 20.19 12.82
C LEU A 89 -11.76 19.73 12.22
N ARG A 90 -10.92 20.65 11.75
CA ARG A 90 -9.62 20.37 11.14
C ARG A 90 -8.66 19.68 12.10
N LEU A 91 -8.59 20.13 13.36
CA LEU A 91 -7.77 19.49 14.39
C LEU A 91 -8.28 18.08 14.71
N LEU A 92 -9.60 17.90 14.83
CA LEU A 92 -10.19 16.57 15.07
C LEU A 92 -9.92 15.62 13.91
N THR A 93 -10.01 16.09 12.67
CA THR A 93 -9.65 15.31 11.48
C THR A 93 -8.17 14.92 11.50
N ALA A 94 -7.26 15.85 11.80
CA ALA A 94 -5.82 15.58 11.88
C ALA A 94 -5.47 14.53 12.96
N VAL A 95 -6.10 14.62 14.14
CA VAL A 95 -5.93 13.60 15.20
C VAL A 95 -6.45 12.25 14.74
N SER A 96 -7.63 12.20 14.11
CA SER A 96 -8.20 10.97 13.57
C SER A 96 -7.31 10.37 12.48
N ASP A 97 -6.72 11.17 11.60
CA ASP A 97 -5.76 10.71 10.59
C ASP A 97 -4.57 10.04 11.23
N CYS A 98 -3.98 10.70 12.22
CA CYS A 98 -2.83 10.16 12.91
C CYS A 98 -3.14 8.84 13.64
N LEU A 99 -4.29 8.76 14.30
CA LEU A 99 -4.75 7.53 14.95
C LEU A 99 -4.95 6.39 13.95
N ASP A 100 -5.62 6.64 12.81
CA ASP A 100 -5.81 5.63 11.76
C ASP A 100 -4.46 5.16 11.17
N LEU A 101 -3.52 6.09 10.94
CA LEU A 101 -2.18 5.80 10.42
C LEU A 101 -1.32 5.00 11.40
N LEU A 102 -1.37 5.32 12.70
CA LEU A 102 -0.65 4.57 13.73
C LEU A 102 -1.27 3.19 13.97
N ASP A 103 -2.59 3.08 13.88
CA ASP A 103 -3.31 1.80 13.95
C ASP A 103 -2.99 0.91 12.73
N LEU A 104 -2.82 1.49 11.54
CA LEU A 104 -2.27 0.77 10.37
C LEU A 104 -0.83 0.31 10.61
N SER A 105 0.03 1.18 11.16
CA SER A 105 1.41 0.83 11.51
C SER A 105 1.47 -0.34 12.50
N SER A 106 0.63 -0.34 13.54
CA SER A 106 0.59 -1.42 14.54
C SER A 106 0.22 -2.78 13.94
N ASP A 107 -0.75 -2.84 13.02
CA ASP A 107 -1.11 -4.08 12.32
C ASP A 107 0.06 -4.61 11.48
N VAL A 108 0.71 -3.71 10.73
CA VAL A 108 1.84 -4.05 9.85
C VAL A 108 3.05 -4.54 10.65
N LEU A 109 3.32 -3.93 11.80
CA LEU A 109 4.37 -4.38 12.72
C LEU A 109 4.03 -5.73 13.35
N SER A 110 2.76 -5.97 13.68
CA SER A 110 2.29 -7.27 14.17
C SER A 110 2.43 -8.36 13.11
N TRP A 111 2.16 -8.06 11.84
CA TRP A 111 2.43 -8.97 10.73
C TRP A 111 3.92 -9.25 10.56
N SER A 112 4.75 -8.20 10.66
CA SER A 112 6.21 -8.32 10.58
C SER A 112 6.78 -9.22 11.68
N LEU A 113 6.27 -9.06 12.90
CA LEU A 113 6.60 -9.91 14.05
C LEU A 113 6.19 -11.37 13.80
N SER A 114 4.93 -11.58 13.41
CA SER A 114 4.37 -12.91 13.14
C SER A 114 5.13 -13.63 12.01
N ALA A 115 5.43 -12.94 10.91
CA ALA A 115 6.15 -13.48 9.78
C ALA A 115 7.62 -13.80 10.11
N THR A 116 8.26 -13.00 10.97
CA THR A 116 9.63 -13.27 11.44
C THR A 116 9.67 -14.50 12.34
N GLN A 117 8.71 -14.64 13.27
CA GLN A 117 8.62 -15.79 14.17
C GLN A 117 8.18 -17.06 13.45
N ASN A 118 7.32 -16.93 12.43
CA ASN A 118 6.79 -18.02 11.63
C ASN A 118 7.00 -17.79 10.11
N PRO A 119 8.24 -17.90 9.59
CA PRO A 119 8.56 -17.62 8.18
C PRO A 119 7.79 -18.47 7.16
N LYS A 120 7.33 -19.66 7.56
CA LYS A 120 6.52 -20.57 6.73
C LYS A 120 5.01 -20.45 7.00
N GLY A 121 4.58 -19.38 7.66
CA GLY A 121 3.17 -19.10 7.96
C GLY A 121 2.31 -19.06 6.70
N LYS A 122 1.09 -19.61 6.77
CA LYS A 122 0.15 -19.71 5.63
C LYS A 122 -0.40 -18.35 5.17
N HIS A 123 -0.14 -17.27 5.91
CA HIS A 123 -0.77 -15.96 5.71
C HIS A 123 0.20 -14.85 5.22
N ASN A 124 1.47 -15.20 4.96
CA ASN A 124 2.49 -14.29 4.44
C ASN A 124 2.10 -13.79 3.05
N SER A 125 2.45 -12.54 2.71
CA SER A 125 1.90 -11.81 1.57
C SER A 125 2.37 -12.42 0.24
N THR A 126 3.61 -12.16 -0.20
CA THR A 126 4.16 -12.80 -1.41
C THR A 126 4.79 -14.15 -1.13
N GLY A 127 5.10 -14.43 0.13
CA GLY A 127 5.89 -15.60 0.55
C GLY A 127 7.40 -15.35 0.51
N ASN A 128 7.85 -14.18 0.04
CA ASN A 128 9.22 -13.72 0.19
C ASN A 128 9.33 -12.82 1.44
N LEU A 129 9.86 -13.37 2.53
CA LEU A 129 9.89 -12.69 3.83
C LEU A 129 10.65 -11.36 3.79
N SER A 130 11.81 -11.28 3.13
CA SER A 130 12.60 -10.05 3.09
C SER A 130 11.89 -8.94 2.31
N SER A 131 11.24 -9.28 1.20
CA SER A 131 10.44 -8.33 0.41
C SER A 131 9.21 -7.85 1.18
N ASP A 132 8.48 -8.78 1.82
CA ASP A 132 7.32 -8.46 2.63
C ASP A 132 7.70 -7.53 3.80
N LEU A 133 8.74 -7.87 4.57
CA LEU A 133 9.22 -7.04 5.68
C LEU A 133 9.66 -5.64 5.22
N ARG A 134 10.37 -5.52 4.11
CA ARG A 134 10.79 -4.20 3.59
C ARG A 134 9.60 -3.36 3.14
N THR A 135 8.64 -3.97 2.45
CA THR A 135 7.41 -3.29 2.01
C THR A 135 6.62 -2.77 3.21
N TRP A 136 6.44 -3.63 4.21
CA TRP A 136 5.72 -3.33 5.44
C TRP A 136 6.41 -2.25 6.27
N LEU A 137 7.71 -2.36 6.51
CA LEU A 137 8.46 -1.36 7.25
C LEU A 137 8.48 0.01 6.54
N SER A 138 8.57 0.05 5.21
CA SER A 138 8.43 1.30 4.45
C SER A 138 7.04 1.94 4.63
N ALA A 139 5.97 1.15 4.67
CA ALA A 139 4.64 1.70 4.98
C ALA A 139 4.59 2.33 6.40
N VAL A 140 5.21 1.67 7.39
CA VAL A 140 5.34 2.23 8.75
C VAL A 140 6.18 3.52 8.76
N LEU A 141 7.19 3.63 7.89
CA LEU A 141 8.02 4.83 7.76
C LEU A 141 7.26 6.03 7.15
N ALA A 142 6.33 5.77 6.24
CA ALA A 142 5.53 6.82 5.59
C ALA A 142 4.49 7.45 6.52
N ASN A 143 3.84 6.63 7.36
CA ASN A 143 2.69 7.01 8.21
C ASN A 143 2.93 8.20 9.16
N PRO A 144 4.05 8.29 9.91
CA PRO A 144 4.34 9.42 10.80
C PRO A 144 4.31 10.77 10.10
N GLU A 145 4.80 10.86 8.87
CA GLU A 145 4.80 12.14 8.16
C GLU A 145 3.41 12.51 7.64
N THR A 146 2.66 11.55 7.09
CA THR A 146 1.26 11.81 6.70
C THR A 146 0.43 12.27 7.90
N CYS A 147 0.68 11.71 9.08
CA CYS A 147 0.10 12.20 10.34
C CYS A 147 0.48 13.67 10.59
N MET A 148 1.75 14.02 10.44
CA MET A 148 2.27 15.38 10.69
C MET A 148 1.79 16.42 9.67
N GLU A 149 1.59 16.01 8.42
CA GLU A 149 1.00 16.80 7.33
C GLU A 149 -0.48 17.10 7.61
N GLY A 150 -1.22 16.15 8.22
CA GLY A 150 -2.61 16.37 8.63
C GLY A 150 -2.80 17.55 9.58
N PHE A 151 -1.78 17.90 10.38
CA PHE A 151 -1.81 19.04 11.30
C PHE A 151 -1.50 20.40 10.64
N GLU A 152 -1.20 20.46 9.34
CA GLU A 152 -1.01 21.73 8.63
C GLU A 152 -2.28 22.59 8.69
N GLY A 153 -2.12 23.88 8.99
CA GLY A 153 -3.24 24.80 9.22
C GLY A 153 -3.93 24.66 10.59
N THR A 154 -3.35 23.91 11.54
CA THR A 154 -3.80 23.87 12.95
C THR A 154 -2.88 24.69 13.87
N ASN A 155 -3.26 24.88 15.14
CA ASN A 155 -2.48 25.62 16.13
C ASN A 155 -1.17 24.94 16.59
N SER A 156 -0.78 23.83 15.96
CA SER A 156 0.49 23.10 16.16
C SER A 156 0.75 22.53 17.57
N ILE A 157 -0.16 22.68 18.53
CA ILE A 157 0.00 22.17 19.91
C ILE A 157 0.11 20.64 19.89
N VAL A 158 -0.90 19.97 19.32
CA VAL A 158 -0.93 18.50 19.26
C VAL A 158 0.24 17.98 18.41
N LYS A 159 0.54 18.65 17.29
CA LYS A 159 1.71 18.36 16.44
C LYS A 159 3.00 18.35 17.26
N GLY A 160 3.24 19.37 18.08
CA GLY A 160 4.43 19.46 18.95
C GLY A 160 4.50 18.33 19.98
N LEU A 161 3.37 17.92 20.55
CA LEU A 161 3.32 16.86 21.56
C LEU A 161 3.68 15.48 21.01
N VAL A 162 3.32 15.19 19.76
CA VAL A 162 3.61 13.87 19.15
C VAL A 162 4.88 13.85 18.31
N SER A 163 5.44 15.01 17.95
CA SER A 163 6.61 15.15 17.07
C SER A 163 7.79 14.29 17.52
N SER A 164 8.11 14.28 18.81
CA SER A 164 9.24 13.51 19.35
C SER A 164 9.01 12.00 19.23
N GLY A 165 7.82 11.51 19.62
CA GLY A 165 7.48 10.10 19.52
C GLY A 165 7.42 9.60 18.07
N LEU A 166 6.82 10.39 17.17
CA LEU A 166 6.82 10.11 15.73
C LEU A 166 8.23 10.11 15.14
N GLY A 167 9.11 11.02 15.59
CA GLY A 167 10.53 11.02 15.23
C GLY A 167 11.26 9.76 15.69
N GLN A 168 10.92 9.24 16.88
CA GLN A 168 11.46 7.97 17.38
C GLN A 168 10.96 6.78 16.53
N VAL A 169 9.68 6.75 16.16
CA VAL A 169 9.12 5.75 15.22
C VAL A 169 9.93 5.73 13.92
N VAL A 170 10.12 6.90 13.30
CA VAL A 170 10.91 7.05 12.05
C VAL A 170 12.33 6.50 12.22
N SER A 171 13.03 6.87 13.30
CA SER A 171 14.40 6.42 13.56
C SER A 171 14.51 4.90 13.71
N LEU A 172 13.60 4.31 14.50
CA LEU A 172 13.57 2.86 14.75
C LEU A 172 13.24 2.06 13.49
N VAL A 173 12.30 2.54 12.67
CA VAL A 173 11.94 1.90 11.39
C VAL A 173 13.12 1.93 10.42
N LYS A 174 13.81 3.07 10.28
CA LYS A 174 15.02 3.18 9.45
C LYS A 174 16.08 2.17 9.88
N ARG A 175 16.31 2.03 11.20
CA ARG A 175 17.22 1.02 11.74
C ARG A 175 16.78 -0.40 11.34
N LEU A 176 15.50 -0.74 11.49
CA LEU A 176 14.96 -2.05 11.11
C LEU A 176 15.13 -2.34 9.62
N LEU A 177 14.88 -1.35 8.74
CA LEU A 177 15.07 -1.50 7.29
C LEU A 177 16.51 -1.92 6.94
N THR A 178 17.52 -1.38 7.63
CA THR A 178 18.92 -1.77 7.39
C THR A 178 19.22 -3.22 7.77
N GLN A 179 18.44 -3.81 8.68
CA GLN A 179 18.59 -5.17 9.19
C GLN A 179 17.95 -6.22 8.27
N VAL A 180 17.09 -5.83 7.33
CA VAL A 180 16.51 -6.77 6.36
C VAL A 180 17.43 -6.92 5.15
N VAL A 181 17.61 -8.14 4.66
CA VAL A 181 18.40 -8.41 3.46
C VAL A 181 17.68 -7.84 2.25
N VAL A 182 18.43 -7.19 1.35
CA VAL A 182 17.91 -6.84 0.03
C VAL A 182 17.79 -8.14 -0.76
N PRO A 183 16.59 -8.55 -1.23
CA PRO A 183 16.46 -9.76 -2.03
C PRO A 183 17.51 -9.77 -3.15
N ALA A 184 18.25 -10.88 -3.26
CA ALA A 184 19.23 -11.04 -4.32
C ALA A 184 18.52 -11.05 -5.68
N LYS A 185 19.23 -10.61 -6.72
CA LYS A 185 18.76 -10.66 -8.11
C LYS A 185 18.50 -12.12 -8.46
N ASP A 186 17.25 -12.55 -8.48
CA ASP A 186 16.93 -13.87 -9.03
C ASP A 186 17.06 -13.78 -10.56
N GLU A 187 18.19 -14.29 -11.08
CA GLU A 187 18.33 -14.67 -12.50
C GLU A 187 17.49 -15.91 -12.85
N LEU A 188 16.68 -16.43 -11.93
CA LEU A 188 15.99 -17.70 -12.12
C LEU A 188 14.48 -17.53 -12.06
N GLY A 189 13.87 -17.67 -13.24
CA GLY A 189 12.45 -17.94 -13.40
C GLY A 189 12.05 -19.16 -12.59
N ASN A 190 11.48 -18.94 -11.41
CA ASN A 190 10.78 -19.99 -10.69
C ASN A 190 9.44 -20.21 -11.40
N LYS A 191 9.43 -21.18 -12.32
CA LYS A 191 8.24 -21.58 -13.08
C LYS A 191 7.09 -21.93 -12.14
N GLY A 192 6.10 -21.04 -12.06
CA GLY A 192 4.69 -21.40 -11.93
C GLY A 192 4.18 -21.98 -10.62
N LYS A 193 4.90 -21.87 -9.49
CA LYS A 193 4.32 -22.21 -8.18
C LYS A 193 3.64 -20.98 -7.58
N PHE A 194 2.33 -20.88 -7.82
CA PHE A 194 1.46 -19.90 -7.15
C PHE A 194 1.53 -20.05 -5.61
N PRO A 195 1.46 -18.95 -4.83
CA PRO A 195 1.33 -19.01 -3.38
C PRO A 195 0.16 -19.88 -2.93
N SER A 196 0.29 -20.53 -1.78
CA SER A 196 -0.69 -21.51 -1.27
C SER A 196 -2.08 -20.93 -0.98
N TRP A 197 -2.18 -19.61 -0.84
CA TRP A 197 -3.45 -18.90 -0.67
C TRP A 197 -4.22 -18.67 -1.99
N VAL A 198 -3.57 -18.84 -3.14
CA VAL A 198 -4.18 -18.65 -4.48
C VAL A 198 -4.84 -19.94 -4.94
N LYS A 199 -6.18 -19.99 -4.95
CA LYS A 199 -6.91 -21.18 -5.40
C LYS A 199 -6.96 -21.24 -6.93
N PRO A 200 -6.95 -22.45 -7.54
CA PRO A 200 -7.07 -22.61 -8.99
C PRO A 200 -8.33 -21.98 -9.62
N LYS A 201 -9.41 -21.83 -8.85
CA LYS A 201 -10.68 -21.25 -9.32
C LYS A 201 -10.59 -19.72 -9.53
N ASP A 202 -9.78 -19.04 -8.73
CA ASP A 202 -9.53 -17.59 -8.83
C ASP A 202 -8.76 -17.23 -10.12
N ARG A 203 -8.05 -18.21 -10.71
CA ARG A 203 -7.26 -18.06 -11.94
C ARG A 203 -8.12 -18.00 -13.22
N LYS A 204 -9.32 -18.59 -13.20
CA LYS A 204 -10.25 -18.65 -14.35
C LYS A 204 -11.25 -17.50 -14.39
N LEU A 205 -11.37 -16.75 -13.29
CA LEU A 205 -12.47 -15.80 -13.08
C LEU A 205 -12.43 -14.56 -13.98
N LEU A 206 -11.35 -14.30 -14.76
CA LEU A 206 -11.17 -13.02 -15.45
C LEU A 206 -10.82 -13.09 -16.94
N GLN A 207 -10.71 -14.29 -17.50
CA GLN A 207 -10.57 -14.52 -18.94
C GLN A 207 -11.92 -14.70 -19.67
N ALA A 208 -13.04 -14.74 -18.94
CA ALA A 208 -14.37 -14.82 -19.51
C ALA A 208 -15.18 -13.57 -19.18
N ASN A 209 -16.00 -13.11 -20.12
CA ASN A 209 -17.16 -12.27 -19.81
C ASN A 209 -18.05 -13.05 -18.82
N GLY A 210 -17.95 -12.75 -17.52
CA GLY A 210 -18.71 -13.45 -16.48
C GLY A 210 -17.94 -13.70 -15.18
N VAL A 211 -17.46 -12.65 -14.52
CA VAL A 211 -17.08 -12.76 -13.09
C VAL A 211 -18.38 -13.03 -12.33
N VAL A 212 -18.47 -14.17 -11.63
CA VAL A 212 -19.63 -14.44 -10.76
C VAL A 212 -19.55 -13.49 -9.58
N ALA A 213 -20.48 -12.54 -9.50
CA ALA A 213 -20.56 -11.58 -8.42
C ALA A 213 -21.16 -12.21 -7.16
N ASP A 214 -20.57 -11.93 -6.00
CA ASP A 214 -21.16 -12.27 -4.69
C ASP A 214 -22.32 -11.31 -4.37
N VAL A 215 -22.22 -10.07 -4.85
CA VAL A 215 -23.27 -9.07 -4.71
C VAL A 215 -23.27 -8.07 -5.85
N VAL A 216 -24.46 -7.53 -6.15
CA VAL A 216 -24.68 -6.50 -7.17
C VAL A 216 -25.11 -5.19 -6.51
N VAL A 217 -24.46 -4.10 -6.90
CA VAL A 217 -24.83 -2.71 -6.58
C VAL A 217 -25.42 -2.07 -7.82
N ALA A 218 -26.58 -1.44 -7.71
CA ALA A 218 -27.21 -0.72 -8.82
C ALA A 218 -27.98 0.50 -8.31
N ALA A 219 -27.66 1.68 -8.85
CA ALA A 219 -28.32 2.93 -8.46
C ALA A 219 -29.82 2.96 -8.82
N ASP A 220 -30.23 2.16 -9.81
CA ASP A 220 -31.63 2.00 -10.26
C ASP A 220 -32.46 1.05 -9.37
N GLY A 221 -31.87 0.48 -8.32
CA GLY A 221 -32.54 -0.47 -7.41
C GLY A 221 -32.62 -1.91 -7.92
N SER A 222 -32.04 -2.22 -9.09
CA SER A 222 -32.03 -3.58 -9.64
C SER A 222 -30.96 -4.52 -9.02
N GLY A 223 -30.15 -3.99 -8.09
CA GLY A 223 -29.13 -4.72 -7.33
C GLY A 223 -29.58 -4.96 -5.88
N LYS A 224 -28.78 -5.70 -5.12
CA LYS A 224 -29.03 -5.92 -3.69
C LYS A 224 -28.83 -4.65 -2.88
N TYR A 225 -27.88 -3.81 -3.28
CA TYR A 225 -27.58 -2.53 -2.65
C TYR A 225 -27.68 -1.39 -3.67
N ALA A 226 -28.09 -0.21 -3.22
CA ALA A 226 -28.07 1.00 -4.03
C ALA A 226 -26.72 1.75 -3.90
N LYS A 227 -26.05 1.63 -2.74
CA LYS A 227 -24.76 2.26 -2.44
C LYS A 227 -23.63 1.25 -2.44
N ILE A 228 -22.42 1.71 -2.77
CA ILE A 228 -21.24 0.86 -2.82
C ILE A 228 -20.76 0.53 -1.40
N MET A 229 -20.78 1.51 -0.49
CA MET A 229 -20.32 1.27 0.88
C MET A 229 -21.18 0.24 1.62
N ASP A 230 -22.48 0.16 1.35
CA ASP A 230 -23.36 -0.87 1.95
C ASP A 230 -22.92 -2.29 1.56
N ALA A 231 -22.50 -2.48 0.31
CA ALA A 231 -21.94 -3.74 -0.16
C ALA A 231 -20.57 -4.05 0.48
N VAL A 232 -19.73 -3.04 0.65
CA VAL A 232 -18.42 -3.15 1.34
C VAL A 232 -18.60 -3.53 2.80
N VAL A 233 -19.54 -2.90 3.52
CA VAL A 233 -19.83 -3.19 4.93
C VAL A 233 -20.27 -4.65 5.10
N ALA A 234 -21.12 -5.14 4.20
CA ALA A 234 -21.65 -6.50 4.22
C ALA A 234 -20.62 -7.60 3.89
N ALA A 235 -19.51 -7.25 3.23
CA ALA A 235 -18.46 -8.20 2.91
C ALA A 235 -17.78 -8.73 4.18
N PRO A 236 -17.33 -10.00 4.24
CA PRO A 236 -16.67 -10.56 5.41
C PRO A 236 -15.29 -9.92 5.67
N ASP A 237 -14.98 -9.69 6.95
CA ASP A 237 -13.66 -9.26 7.38
C ASP A 237 -12.63 -10.40 7.25
N TYR A 238 -11.39 -10.05 6.93
CA TYR A 238 -10.23 -10.94 6.80
C TYR A 238 -10.46 -12.17 5.91
N SER A 239 -11.37 -12.05 4.94
CA SER A 239 -11.66 -13.14 4.02
C SER A 239 -10.44 -13.47 3.15
N MET A 240 -10.03 -14.73 3.18
CA MET A 240 -9.01 -15.28 2.27
C MET A 240 -9.59 -15.66 0.90
N LYS A 241 -10.93 -15.59 0.73
CA LYS A 241 -11.59 -15.75 -0.56
C LYS A 241 -11.87 -14.37 -1.15
N ARG A 242 -11.75 -14.24 -2.46
CA ARG A 242 -12.16 -13.03 -3.17
C ARG A 242 -13.67 -12.81 -3.01
N TYR A 243 -14.07 -11.60 -2.64
CA TYR A 243 -15.47 -11.17 -2.56
C TYR A 243 -15.73 -10.14 -3.65
N VAL A 244 -16.56 -10.51 -4.62
CA VAL A 244 -16.80 -9.74 -5.85
C VAL A 244 -18.06 -8.90 -5.70
N ILE A 245 -17.88 -7.58 -5.75
CA ILE A 245 -18.96 -6.59 -5.81
C ILE A 245 -19.03 -6.10 -7.26
N TYR A 246 -20.11 -6.46 -7.95
CA TYR A 246 -20.41 -5.93 -9.28
C TYR A 246 -21.22 -4.64 -9.15
N VAL A 247 -20.70 -3.55 -9.72
CA VAL A 247 -21.29 -2.21 -9.68
C VAL A 247 -21.79 -1.87 -11.08
N LYS A 248 -23.10 -1.90 -11.27
CA LYS A 248 -23.70 -1.57 -12.57
C LYS A 248 -23.37 -0.14 -13.00
N LYS A 249 -23.56 0.15 -14.28
CA LYS A 249 -23.43 1.48 -14.86
C LYS A 249 -24.21 2.52 -14.05
N GLY A 250 -23.62 3.71 -13.93
CA GLY A 250 -24.18 4.82 -13.17
C GLY A 250 -23.10 5.70 -12.57
N VAL A 251 -23.52 6.88 -12.10
CA VAL A 251 -22.68 7.78 -11.32
C VAL A 251 -23.07 7.65 -9.86
N TYR A 252 -22.13 7.18 -9.05
CA TYR A 252 -22.27 6.96 -7.62
C TYR A 252 -21.58 8.10 -6.88
N VAL A 253 -22.36 9.09 -6.43
CA VAL A 253 -21.84 10.22 -5.65
C VAL A 253 -21.67 9.78 -4.19
N GLU A 254 -20.50 9.27 -3.87
CA GLU A 254 -20.19 8.62 -2.59
C GLU A 254 -18.68 8.70 -2.30
N ASN A 255 -18.31 8.98 -1.04
CA ASN A 255 -16.95 8.76 -0.57
C ASN A 255 -16.86 7.34 0.03
N VAL A 256 -16.16 6.43 -0.65
CA VAL A 256 -16.07 5.02 -0.25
C VAL A 256 -14.71 4.73 0.39
N GLU A 257 -14.71 4.05 1.53
CA GLU A 257 -13.49 3.65 2.23
C GLU A 257 -13.48 2.15 2.57
N ILE A 258 -12.62 1.39 1.91
CA ILE A 258 -12.38 -0.03 2.20
C ILE A 258 -11.25 -0.13 3.24
N LYS A 259 -11.64 -0.23 4.51
CA LYS A 259 -10.70 -0.28 5.65
C LYS A 259 -9.88 -1.58 5.72
N LYS A 260 -8.80 -1.55 6.51
CA LYS A 260 -7.77 -2.61 6.63
C LYS A 260 -8.27 -4.04 6.89
N LYS A 261 -9.48 -4.22 7.44
CA LYS A 261 -10.08 -5.53 7.71
C LYS A 261 -10.74 -6.17 6.49
N LYS A 262 -11.11 -5.40 5.46
CA LYS A 262 -11.83 -5.90 4.28
C LYS A 262 -10.87 -6.43 3.22
N TRP A 263 -10.39 -7.66 3.41
CA TRP A 263 -9.41 -8.29 2.51
C TRP A 263 -10.04 -8.87 1.24
N ASN A 264 -9.27 -8.87 0.15
CA ASN A 264 -9.60 -9.51 -1.12
C ASN A 264 -10.96 -9.06 -1.72
N ILE A 265 -11.35 -7.81 -1.51
CA ILE A 265 -12.49 -7.22 -2.22
C ILE A 265 -12.11 -7.00 -3.68
N MET A 266 -13.03 -7.35 -4.58
CA MET A 266 -12.95 -7.00 -5.99
C MET A 266 -14.16 -6.15 -6.38
N LEU A 267 -13.92 -4.94 -6.87
CA LEU A 267 -14.92 -4.11 -7.53
C LEU A 267 -14.85 -4.31 -9.05
N VAL A 268 -15.98 -4.58 -9.67
CA VAL A 268 -16.09 -4.70 -11.14
C VAL A 268 -17.21 -3.79 -11.62
N GLY A 269 -16.92 -2.87 -12.53
CA GLY A 269 -17.91 -2.02 -13.18
C GLY A 269 -18.37 -2.54 -14.54
N ASP A 270 -19.28 -1.82 -15.18
CA ASP A 270 -19.74 -2.06 -16.56
C ASP A 270 -18.80 -1.47 -17.63
N GLY A 271 -17.72 -0.81 -17.21
CA GLY A 271 -16.81 -0.09 -18.09
C GLY A 271 -16.32 1.20 -17.43
N MET A 272 -15.08 1.59 -17.75
CA MET A 272 -14.45 2.80 -17.22
C MET A 272 -15.33 4.05 -17.43
N ASP A 273 -16.01 4.18 -18.57
CA ASP A 273 -16.89 5.32 -18.88
C ASP A 273 -18.35 5.10 -18.45
N ALA A 274 -18.70 3.90 -17.98
CA ALA A 274 -20.08 3.51 -17.66
C ALA A 274 -20.36 3.51 -16.15
N THR A 275 -19.40 3.09 -15.32
CA THR A 275 -19.51 3.07 -13.86
C THR A 275 -18.52 4.05 -13.26
N VAL A 276 -19.00 5.09 -12.59
CA VAL A 276 -18.18 6.18 -12.04
C VAL A 276 -18.51 6.40 -10.57
N ILE A 277 -17.49 6.37 -9.71
CA ILE A 277 -17.58 6.79 -8.30
C ILE A 277 -17.06 8.23 -8.22
N SER A 278 -17.89 9.14 -7.71
CA SER A 278 -17.62 10.59 -7.75
C SER A 278 -17.68 11.22 -6.36
N GLY A 279 -16.74 12.11 -6.09
CA GLY A 279 -16.71 12.96 -4.90
C GLY A 279 -16.11 14.33 -5.21
N SER A 280 -16.00 15.18 -4.19
CA SER A 280 -15.50 16.55 -4.33
C SER A 280 -14.83 17.09 -3.05
N ARG A 281 -14.34 16.21 -2.17
CA ARG A 281 -13.63 16.64 -0.95
C ARG A 281 -12.27 17.23 -1.35
N SER A 282 -11.87 18.29 -0.67
CA SER A 282 -10.66 19.03 -0.99
C SER A 282 -10.03 19.68 0.24
N PHE A 283 -8.76 20.06 0.11
CA PHE A 283 -8.02 20.78 1.14
C PHE A 283 -8.65 22.13 1.49
N VAL A 284 -9.05 22.89 0.47
CA VAL A 284 -9.70 24.21 0.66
C VAL A 284 -10.99 24.08 1.45
N ASP A 285 -11.75 22.99 1.26
CA ASP A 285 -13.00 22.73 1.98
C ASP A 285 -12.79 22.11 3.37
N GLY A 286 -11.54 22.11 3.87
CA GLY A 286 -11.21 21.74 5.25
C GLY A 286 -10.84 20.27 5.45
N TRP A 287 -10.74 19.47 4.38
CA TRP A 287 -10.25 18.09 4.48
C TRP A 287 -8.73 18.06 4.46
N THR A 288 -8.13 17.06 5.10
CA THR A 288 -6.72 16.75 4.86
C THR A 288 -6.59 16.07 3.50
N THR A 289 -5.42 16.14 2.86
CA THR A 289 -5.16 15.39 1.62
C THR A 289 -5.46 13.90 1.81
N PHE A 290 -5.11 13.33 2.98
CA PHE A 290 -5.36 11.93 3.33
C PHE A 290 -6.85 11.55 3.41
N ARG A 291 -7.74 12.48 3.81
CA ARG A 291 -9.21 12.27 3.87
C ARG A 291 -10.02 12.91 2.74
N SER A 292 -9.36 13.60 1.81
CA SER A 292 -9.96 14.06 0.57
C SER A 292 -10.34 12.96 -0.46
N PRO A 293 -9.87 11.69 -0.40
CA PRO A 293 -10.18 10.71 -1.43
C PRO A 293 -11.67 10.50 -1.67
N THR A 294 -12.07 10.43 -2.94
CA THR A 294 -13.37 9.89 -3.34
C THR A 294 -13.43 8.39 -3.03
N PHE A 295 -12.35 7.68 -3.32
CA PHE A 295 -12.21 6.27 -2.99
C PHE A 295 -10.89 6.02 -2.25
N ALA A 296 -10.95 5.35 -1.10
CA ALA A 296 -9.78 4.96 -0.33
C ALA A 296 -9.79 3.44 -0.05
N VAL A 297 -8.63 2.79 -0.16
CA VAL A 297 -8.52 1.35 0.10
C VAL A 297 -7.23 0.96 0.83
N SER A 298 -7.42 0.30 1.98
CA SER A 298 -6.38 -0.22 2.87
C SER A 298 -6.39 -1.75 2.99
N GLY A 299 -7.52 -2.39 2.66
CA GLY A 299 -7.66 -3.84 2.75
C GLY A 299 -6.85 -4.58 1.69
N ARG A 300 -5.94 -5.47 2.10
CA ARG A 300 -4.98 -6.16 1.21
C ARG A 300 -5.66 -6.93 0.07
N GLY A 301 -4.96 -7.03 -1.07
CA GLY A 301 -5.39 -7.84 -2.22
C GLY A 301 -6.59 -7.26 -2.97
N PHE A 302 -6.80 -5.94 -2.85
CA PHE A 302 -7.88 -5.26 -3.54
C PHE A 302 -7.73 -5.31 -5.06
N ILE A 303 -8.85 -5.47 -5.78
CA ILE A 303 -8.88 -5.36 -7.24
C ILE A 303 -10.01 -4.42 -7.65
N ALA A 304 -9.71 -3.44 -8.49
CA ALA A 304 -10.71 -2.69 -9.25
C ALA A 304 -10.58 -3.00 -10.74
N ARG A 305 -11.73 -3.17 -11.41
CA ARG A 305 -11.78 -3.43 -12.85
C ARG A 305 -12.95 -2.69 -13.51
N ASP A 306 -12.71 -2.12 -14.69
CA ASP A 306 -13.76 -1.56 -15.55
C ASP A 306 -14.63 -0.50 -14.84
N ILE A 307 -14.01 0.39 -14.05
CA ILE A 307 -14.68 1.40 -13.22
C ILE A 307 -13.82 2.68 -13.08
N SER A 308 -14.44 3.84 -12.90
CA SER A 308 -13.73 5.11 -12.68
C SER A 308 -13.91 5.68 -11.27
N PHE A 309 -12.87 6.35 -10.78
CA PHE A 309 -12.85 7.13 -9.55
C PHE A 309 -12.56 8.60 -9.93
N GLN A 310 -13.41 9.53 -9.53
CA GLN A 310 -13.23 10.94 -9.86
C GLN A 310 -13.39 11.86 -8.65
N ASN A 311 -12.51 12.85 -8.56
CA ASN A 311 -12.70 14.01 -7.69
C ASN A 311 -12.98 15.25 -8.54
N THR A 312 -14.13 15.88 -8.30
CA THR A 312 -14.68 16.98 -9.10
C THR A 312 -14.45 18.36 -8.48
N ALA A 313 -13.61 18.46 -7.43
CA ALA A 313 -13.40 19.72 -6.70
C ALA A 313 -12.88 20.87 -7.58
N GLY A 314 -12.05 20.60 -8.58
CA GLY A 314 -11.46 21.62 -9.46
C GLY A 314 -10.06 22.09 -9.01
N PRO A 315 -9.30 22.76 -9.90
CA PRO A 315 -7.92 23.17 -9.63
C PRO A 315 -7.82 24.30 -8.60
N GLU A 316 -8.86 25.09 -8.41
CA GLU A 316 -8.97 26.14 -7.38
C GLU A 316 -9.10 25.60 -5.96
N LYS A 317 -9.41 24.31 -5.82
CA LYS A 317 -9.59 23.63 -4.53
C LYS A 317 -8.32 22.97 -3.98
N HIS A 318 -7.19 23.15 -4.68
CA HIS A 318 -5.90 22.54 -4.36
C HIS A 318 -6.01 21.00 -4.24
N GLN A 319 -5.38 20.38 -3.24
CA GLN A 319 -5.31 18.93 -3.10
C GLN A 319 -6.71 18.30 -2.99
N ALA A 320 -7.05 17.41 -3.92
CA ALA A 320 -8.35 16.77 -3.98
C ALA A 320 -8.23 15.37 -4.61
N VAL A 321 -8.04 14.36 -3.76
CA VAL A 321 -7.70 13.01 -4.21
C VAL A 321 -8.92 12.30 -4.80
N ALA A 322 -8.75 11.64 -5.95
CA ALA A 322 -9.76 10.76 -6.53
C ALA A 322 -9.65 9.35 -5.96
N LEU A 323 -8.44 8.79 -5.96
CA LEU A 323 -8.13 7.46 -5.45
C LEU A 323 -6.93 7.50 -4.51
N ARG A 324 -7.08 6.94 -3.30
CA ARG A 324 -5.99 6.63 -2.38
C ARG A 324 -5.88 5.12 -2.20
N SER A 325 -4.67 4.58 -2.34
CA SER A 325 -4.39 3.18 -2.05
C SER A 325 -3.20 3.04 -1.11
N ASP A 326 -3.42 2.32 -0.02
CA ASP A 326 -2.43 1.76 0.91
C ASP A 326 -2.63 0.24 1.05
N SER A 327 -3.35 -0.37 0.11
CA SER A 327 -3.56 -1.81 0.01
C SER A 327 -2.36 -2.48 -0.65
N ASP A 328 -1.68 -3.35 0.10
CA ASP A 328 -0.68 -4.26 -0.44
C ASP A 328 -1.28 -5.24 -1.45
N LEU A 329 -0.52 -5.53 -2.51
CA LEU A 329 -0.91 -6.39 -3.63
C LEU A 329 -2.21 -5.94 -4.31
N SER A 330 -2.42 -4.62 -4.45
CA SER A 330 -3.60 -4.07 -5.11
C SER A 330 -3.43 -3.99 -6.64
N VAL A 331 -4.53 -4.23 -7.36
CA VAL A 331 -4.60 -4.11 -8.82
C VAL A 331 -5.70 -3.18 -9.26
N PHE A 332 -5.38 -2.29 -10.20
CA PHE A 332 -6.34 -1.45 -10.90
C PHE A 332 -6.22 -1.76 -12.39
N TYR A 333 -7.28 -2.31 -12.99
CA TYR A 333 -7.26 -2.78 -14.37
C TYR A 333 -8.36 -2.12 -15.19
N ARG A 334 -8.00 -1.37 -16.25
CA ARG A 334 -8.97 -0.58 -17.05
C ARG A 334 -9.83 0.33 -16.17
N CYS A 335 -9.15 1.05 -15.28
CA CYS A 335 -9.77 2.01 -14.38
C CYS A 335 -9.48 3.44 -14.85
N GLY A 336 -10.44 4.33 -14.62
CA GLY A 336 -10.26 5.77 -14.79
C GLY A 336 -9.97 6.41 -13.44
N ILE A 337 -8.97 7.28 -13.36
CA ILE A 337 -8.67 8.05 -12.15
C ILE A 337 -8.54 9.52 -12.55
N PHE A 338 -9.54 10.32 -12.19
CA PHE A 338 -9.71 11.67 -12.72
C PHE A 338 -9.76 12.73 -11.61
N GLY A 339 -8.92 13.75 -11.72
CA GLY A 339 -8.91 14.89 -10.81
C GLY A 339 -8.08 16.03 -11.39
N TYR A 340 -7.62 16.93 -10.51
CA TYR A 340 -6.67 17.99 -10.84
C TYR A 340 -5.39 17.78 -10.02
N GLN A 341 -5.20 18.53 -8.94
CA GLN A 341 -4.06 18.36 -8.04
C GLN A 341 -4.26 17.13 -7.14
N ASP A 342 -3.20 16.33 -6.96
CA ASP A 342 -3.15 15.15 -6.09
C ASP A 342 -4.16 14.05 -6.47
N THR A 343 -4.39 13.83 -7.77
CA THR A 343 -5.44 12.91 -8.27
C THR A 343 -5.33 11.47 -7.75
N LEU A 344 -4.14 10.87 -7.85
CA LEU A 344 -3.88 9.49 -7.45
C LEU A 344 -2.83 9.47 -6.33
N TYR A 345 -3.28 9.09 -5.13
CA TYR A 345 -2.42 8.91 -3.97
C TYR A 345 -2.05 7.42 -3.80
N THR A 346 -0.96 7.01 -4.43
CA THR A 346 -0.33 5.70 -4.18
C THR A 346 0.46 5.77 -2.87
N HIS A 347 -0.25 5.77 -1.75
CA HIS A 347 0.27 6.13 -0.42
C HIS A 347 1.42 5.21 0.01
N THR A 348 1.20 3.90 0.09
CA THR A 348 2.20 2.90 0.54
C THR A 348 1.96 1.53 -0.12
N MET A 349 2.82 0.55 0.18
CA MET A 349 2.72 -0.86 -0.24
C MET A 349 2.92 -1.12 -1.75
N ARG A 350 2.72 -2.36 -2.22
CA ARG A 350 2.88 -2.76 -3.62
C ARG A 350 1.58 -2.62 -4.40
N GLN A 351 1.65 -1.94 -5.55
CA GLN A 351 0.47 -1.60 -6.36
C GLN A 351 0.74 -1.80 -7.86
N PHE A 352 -0.26 -2.28 -8.60
CA PHE A 352 -0.17 -2.47 -10.05
C PHE A 352 -1.35 -1.81 -10.78
N PHE A 353 -1.04 -0.89 -11.67
CA PHE A 353 -2.00 -0.20 -12.53
C PHE A 353 -1.79 -0.66 -13.97
N ARG A 354 -2.82 -1.23 -14.59
CA ARG A 354 -2.77 -1.77 -15.95
C ARG A 354 -3.87 -1.17 -16.80
N GLU A 355 -3.53 -0.65 -17.98
CA GLU A 355 -4.51 -0.12 -18.94
C GLU A 355 -5.44 0.95 -18.32
N CYS A 356 -4.93 1.70 -17.35
CA CYS A 356 -5.70 2.77 -16.69
C CYS A 356 -5.58 4.09 -17.46
N LYS A 357 -6.57 4.96 -17.28
CA LYS A 357 -6.51 6.36 -17.71
C LYS A 357 -6.41 7.25 -16.48
N ILE A 358 -5.35 8.04 -16.38
CA ILE A 358 -5.06 8.90 -15.22
C ILE A 358 -4.90 10.33 -15.71
N THR A 359 -5.63 11.28 -15.14
CA THR A 359 -5.57 12.70 -15.54
C THR A 359 -5.44 13.64 -14.35
N GLY A 360 -4.62 14.67 -14.47
CA GLY A 360 -4.53 15.72 -13.46
C GLY A 360 -3.56 16.85 -13.81
N THR A 361 -3.23 17.70 -12.85
CA THR A 361 -2.38 18.88 -13.04
C THR A 361 -1.09 18.81 -12.23
N VAL A 362 -1.15 19.17 -10.96
CA VAL A 362 -0.02 19.21 -10.03
C VAL A 362 0.03 17.90 -9.25
N ASP A 363 1.21 17.27 -9.25
CA ASP A 363 1.54 16.09 -8.44
C ASP A 363 0.49 14.98 -8.55
N PHE A 364 -0.09 14.80 -9.74
CA PHE A 364 -1.34 14.05 -9.85
C PHE A 364 -1.16 12.54 -9.71
N ILE A 365 0.08 12.04 -9.65
CA ILE A 365 0.46 10.72 -9.15
C ILE A 365 1.53 10.89 -8.06
N PHE A 366 1.17 10.66 -6.79
CA PHE A 366 2.06 10.94 -5.66
C PHE A 366 1.94 9.89 -4.56
N GLY A 367 2.93 9.89 -3.65
CA GLY A 367 3.01 8.93 -2.54
C GLY A 367 4.33 8.16 -2.49
N ASP A 368 4.36 7.13 -1.65
CA ASP A 368 5.56 6.34 -1.35
C ASP A 368 5.31 4.83 -1.50
N ALA A 369 4.37 4.45 -2.36
CA ALA A 369 4.19 3.06 -2.75
C ALA A 369 5.36 2.55 -3.62
N THR A 370 5.46 1.22 -3.72
CA THR A 370 6.16 0.56 -4.84
C THR A 370 5.11 0.30 -5.92
N ALA A 371 4.99 1.22 -6.88
CA ALA A 371 3.91 1.19 -7.87
C ALA A 371 4.45 1.01 -9.30
N VAL A 372 3.84 0.08 -10.05
CA VAL A 372 4.07 -0.07 -11.48
C VAL A 372 2.82 0.33 -12.26
N PHE A 373 3.01 1.19 -13.25
CA PHE A 373 2.01 1.61 -14.22
C PHE A 373 2.38 1.01 -15.57
N GLN A 374 1.53 0.15 -16.13
CA GLN A 374 1.82 -0.55 -17.36
C GLN A 374 0.71 -0.34 -18.39
N ASN A 375 1.09 0.11 -19.59
CA ASN A 375 0.15 0.37 -20.69
C ASN A 375 -0.95 1.39 -20.32
N CYS A 376 -0.63 2.36 -19.47
CA CYS A 376 -1.57 3.39 -19.01
C CYS A 376 -1.57 4.63 -19.92
N GLN A 377 -2.70 5.30 -20.01
CA GLN A 377 -2.85 6.63 -20.59
C GLN A 377 -2.71 7.66 -19.46
N ILE A 378 -1.70 8.53 -19.55
CA ILE A 378 -1.38 9.54 -18.53
C ILE A 378 -1.52 10.90 -19.18
N GLN A 379 -2.50 11.69 -18.75
CA GLN A 379 -2.86 12.93 -19.45
C GLN A 379 -2.82 14.14 -18.51
N ALA A 380 -1.95 15.10 -18.82
CA ALA A 380 -1.91 16.36 -18.11
C ALA A 380 -3.10 17.24 -18.53
N LYS A 381 -3.78 17.85 -17.55
CA LYS A 381 -4.91 18.75 -17.77
C LYS A 381 -4.48 20.21 -17.75
N LYS A 382 -5.36 21.09 -18.21
CA LYS A 382 -5.20 22.53 -18.01
C LYS A 382 -5.46 22.89 -16.54
N GLY A 383 -4.45 23.44 -15.89
CA GLY A 383 -4.54 23.97 -14.52
C GLY A 383 -4.91 25.45 -14.46
N LEU A 384 -4.60 26.07 -13.32
CA LEU A 384 -4.70 27.52 -13.15
C LEU A 384 -3.66 28.26 -14.01
N PRO A 385 -3.84 29.56 -14.31
CA PRO A 385 -2.81 30.38 -14.95
C PRO A 385 -1.47 30.26 -14.19
N ASP A 386 -0.37 30.15 -14.95
CA ASP A 386 1.00 30.02 -14.45
C ASP A 386 1.27 28.78 -13.57
N GLN A 387 0.30 27.88 -13.39
CA GLN A 387 0.48 26.61 -12.71
C GLN A 387 1.30 25.66 -13.59
N LYS A 388 2.36 25.11 -13.01
CA LYS A 388 3.19 24.07 -13.63
C LYS A 388 2.59 22.71 -13.31
N ASN A 389 2.36 21.90 -14.32
CA ASN A 389 1.93 20.52 -14.14
C ASN A 389 3.12 19.61 -13.82
N THR A 390 2.90 18.64 -12.95
CA THR A 390 3.87 17.61 -12.58
C THR A 390 3.16 16.27 -12.58
N VAL A 391 3.63 15.33 -13.42
CA VAL A 391 3.03 13.99 -13.49
C VAL A 391 3.24 13.24 -12.18
N THR A 392 4.44 13.36 -11.59
CA THR A 392 4.78 12.61 -10.38
C THR A 392 5.34 13.48 -9.25
N ALA A 393 5.01 13.10 -8.01
CA ALA A 393 5.65 13.59 -6.80
C ALA A 393 5.94 12.42 -5.85
N GLN A 394 7.03 11.69 -6.13
CA GLN A 394 7.35 10.47 -5.40
C GLN A 394 8.03 10.79 -4.06
N GLY A 395 7.57 10.13 -2.99
CA GLY A 395 7.83 10.48 -1.59
C GLY A 395 8.81 9.59 -0.81
N ARG A 396 9.77 8.90 -1.47
CA ARG A 396 10.74 8.05 -0.76
C ARG A 396 11.70 8.87 0.10
N LYS A 397 11.87 8.45 1.36
CA LYS A 397 12.61 9.21 2.41
C LYS A 397 13.87 8.52 2.88
N ASP A 398 14.01 7.23 2.63
CA ASP A 398 15.18 6.46 3.02
C ASP A 398 15.68 5.60 1.85
N PRO A 399 17.00 5.52 1.60
CA PRO A 399 17.54 4.74 0.49
C PRO A 399 17.31 3.23 0.65
N ASN A 400 17.03 2.77 1.88
CA ASN A 400 16.73 1.36 2.16
C ASN A 400 15.29 0.97 1.83
N GLU A 401 14.42 1.92 1.47
CA GLU A 401 13.06 1.63 1.03
C GLU A 401 13.05 1.02 -0.38
N PRO A 402 12.20 0.00 -0.63
CA PRO A 402 12.00 -0.55 -1.96
C PRO A 402 11.08 0.31 -2.84
N THR A 403 10.59 1.44 -2.33
CA THR A 403 9.51 2.25 -2.91
C THR A 403 9.93 3.10 -4.11
N GLY A 404 8.97 3.53 -4.92
CA GLY A 404 9.22 4.26 -6.16
C GLY A 404 8.14 4.00 -7.20
N PHE A 405 8.20 4.77 -8.29
CA PHE A 405 7.26 4.62 -9.40
C PHE A 405 7.98 4.14 -10.66
N SER A 406 7.37 3.17 -11.35
CA SER A 406 7.85 2.63 -12.61
C SER A 406 6.74 2.70 -13.66
N PHE A 407 6.97 3.46 -14.73
CA PHE A 407 6.04 3.65 -15.84
C PHE A 407 6.56 2.91 -17.07
N GLN A 408 5.77 1.97 -17.56
CA GLN A 408 6.14 1.04 -18.62
C GLN A 408 5.11 1.07 -19.74
N PHE A 409 5.55 1.25 -20.99
CA PHE A 409 4.65 1.25 -22.15
C PHE A 409 3.49 2.25 -22.03
N CYS A 410 3.67 3.31 -21.23
CA CYS A 410 2.63 4.31 -20.99
C CYS A 410 2.62 5.34 -22.11
N ASN A 411 1.52 6.06 -22.22
CA ASN A 411 1.34 7.15 -23.17
C ASN A 411 1.10 8.46 -22.42
N LEU A 412 2.09 9.36 -22.44
CA LEU A 412 2.07 10.65 -21.76
C LEU A 412 1.65 11.74 -22.74
N THR A 413 0.44 12.27 -22.55
CA THR A 413 -0.21 13.23 -23.45
C THR A 413 -0.82 14.42 -22.72
N ALA A 414 -1.26 15.42 -23.47
CA ALA A 414 -2.16 16.44 -22.97
C ALA A 414 -3.61 15.91 -23.03
N ASP A 415 -4.42 16.18 -22.01
CA ASP A 415 -5.87 16.07 -22.09
C ASP A 415 -6.38 17.15 -23.07
N SER A 416 -7.58 16.93 -23.60
CA SER A 416 -8.27 17.78 -24.56
C SER A 416 -8.31 19.26 -24.17
N ASP A 417 -8.41 19.58 -22.88
CA ASP A 417 -8.42 20.95 -22.35
C ASP A 417 -7.05 21.64 -22.39
N LEU A 418 -5.96 20.88 -22.37
CA LEU A 418 -4.58 21.35 -22.38
C LEU A 418 -4.00 21.44 -23.79
N VAL A 419 -4.49 20.66 -24.75
CA VAL A 419 -4.00 20.63 -26.15
C VAL A 419 -3.77 22.04 -26.73
N PRO A 420 -4.70 23.02 -26.60
CA PRO A 420 -4.50 24.37 -27.14
C PRO A 420 -3.43 25.20 -26.42
N PHE A 421 -2.98 24.76 -25.24
CA PHE A 421 -2.12 25.50 -24.32
C PHE A 421 -0.79 24.77 -24.04
N VAL A 422 -0.47 23.70 -24.78
CA VAL A 422 0.77 22.91 -24.61
C VAL A 422 2.04 23.77 -24.60
N ASN A 423 2.05 24.86 -25.37
CA ASN A 423 3.21 25.77 -25.44
C ASN A 423 3.28 26.79 -24.30
N SER A 424 2.16 27.04 -23.59
CA SER A 424 2.05 28.04 -22.53
C SER A 424 1.90 27.45 -21.12
N THR A 425 1.59 26.15 -21.01
CA THR A 425 1.43 25.46 -19.74
C THR A 425 2.54 24.44 -19.58
N GLU A 426 3.48 24.73 -18.69
CA GLU A 426 4.64 23.87 -18.45
C GLU A 426 4.21 22.56 -17.79
N THR A 427 4.62 21.42 -18.36
CA THR A 427 4.37 20.09 -17.81
C THR A 427 5.67 19.29 -17.69
N TYR A 428 5.91 18.72 -16.51
CA TYR A 428 7.11 17.95 -16.17
C TYR A 428 6.76 16.52 -15.78
N LEU A 429 7.70 15.60 -15.96
CA LEU A 429 7.61 14.18 -15.55
C LEU A 429 7.46 14.03 -14.03
N GLY A 430 8.00 14.96 -13.26
CA GLY A 430 7.79 15.01 -11.82
C GLY A 430 8.72 15.96 -11.08
N ARG A 431 8.58 15.96 -9.75
CA ARG A 431 9.41 16.71 -8.80
C ARG A 431 9.63 15.94 -7.48
N PRO A 432 10.77 16.11 -6.80
CA PRO A 432 11.15 15.25 -5.68
C PRO A 432 10.49 15.69 -4.37
N TRP A 433 9.30 15.15 -4.09
CA TRP A 433 8.58 15.46 -2.85
C TRP A 433 9.40 15.17 -1.60
N LYS A 434 10.22 14.11 -1.62
CA LYS A 434 11.11 13.72 -0.52
C LYS A 434 12.53 13.39 -1.02
N THR A 435 13.48 13.36 -0.08
CA THR A 435 14.93 13.37 -0.34
C THR A 435 15.42 12.27 -1.29
N TYR A 436 14.85 11.07 -1.24
CA TYR A 436 15.29 9.95 -2.06
C TYR A 436 14.30 9.63 -3.19
N SER A 437 13.52 10.62 -3.64
CA SER A 437 12.48 10.46 -4.66
C SER A 437 12.93 9.57 -5.82
N ARG A 438 12.11 8.59 -6.20
CA ARG A 438 12.48 7.59 -7.21
C ARG A 438 11.38 7.35 -8.23
N THR A 439 11.64 7.73 -9.48
CA THR A 439 10.69 7.60 -10.60
C THR A 439 11.42 7.18 -11.86
N VAL A 440 10.89 6.17 -12.56
CA VAL A 440 11.45 5.68 -13.82
C VAL A 440 10.37 5.67 -14.90
N PHE A 441 10.66 6.29 -16.05
CA PHE A 441 9.85 6.18 -17.26
C PHE A 441 10.60 5.35 -18.29
N MET A 442 10.03 4.20 -18.69
CA MET A 442 10.66 3.31 -19.64
C MET A 442 9.72 2.83 -20.73
N GLN A 443 10.25 2.77 -21.95
CA GLN A 443 9.54 2.29 -23.14
C GLN A 443 8.19 2.97 -23.34
N SER A 444 8.07 4.22 -22.93
CA SER A 444 6.82 4.98 -22.93
C SER A 444 6.84 6.04 -24.03
N TYR A 445 5.67 6.37 -24.56
CA TYR A 445 5.52 7.49 -25.49
C TYR A 445 5.33 8.79 -24.70
N MET A 446 6.01 9.85 -25.11
CA MET A 446 5.89 11.20 -24.57
C MET A 446 5.60 12.17 -25.70
N SER A 447 4.40 12.76 -25.70
CA SER A 447 4.04 13.86 -26.60
C SER A 447 4.84 15.13 -26.28
N ASN A 448 4.66 16.18 -27.08
CA ASN A 448 5.30 17.49 -26.89
C ASN A 448 4.75 18.27 -25.69
N VAL A 449 3.87 17.68 -24.88
CA VAL A 449 3.43 18.23 -23.59
C VAL A 449 4.58 18.29 -22.59
N ILE A 450 5.54 17.36 -22.66
CA ILE A 450 6.64 17.29 -21.71
C ILE A 450 7.71 18.32 -22.10
N ARG A 451 8.06 19.17 -21.13
CA ARG A 451 9.12 20.17 -21.25
C ARG A 451 10.48 19.54 -21.53
N PRO A 452 11.36 20.17 -22.34
CA PRO A 452 12.71 19.66 -22.62
C PRO A 452 13.54 19.36 -21.36
N GLU A 453 13.39 20.17 -20.32
CA GLU A 453 14.04 20.01 -19.02
C GLU A 453 13.63 18.69 -18.33
N GLY A 454 12.41 18.20 -18.62
CA GLY A 454 11.87 16.91 -18.18
C GLY A 454 11.39 16.89 -16.74
N TRP A 455 12.18 17.41 -15.80
CA TRP A 455 11.94 17.34 -14.36
C TRP A 455 11.97 18.75 -13.74
N LEU A 456 11.25 18.92 -12.62
CA LEU A 456 11.13 20.20 -11.92
C LEU A 456 11.67 20.10 -10.49
N GLU A 457 12.41 21.11 -10.03
CA GLU A 457 12.88 21.15 -8.64
C GLU A 457 11.70 21.17 -7.66
N TRP A 458 11.88 20.60 -6.47
CA TRP A 458 10.94 20.79 -5.38
C TRP A 458 11.12 22.16 -4.72
N ASN A 459 12.34 22.44 -4.26
CA ASN A 459 12.75 23.72 -3.69
C ASN A 459 14.28 23.87 -3.74
N GLY A 460 14.77 24.77 -4.59
CA GLY A 460 16.21 25.00 -4.76
C GLY A 460 16.95 23.70 -5.11
N ASN A 461 18.02 23.40 -4.38
CA ASN A 461 18.85 22.22 -4.60
C ASN A 461 18.42 20.98 -3.78
N PHE A 462 17.25 21.01 -3.14
CA PHE A 462 16.76 19.88 -2.34
C PHE A 462 16.66 18.59 -3.18
N ALA A 463 17.23 17.51 -2.66
CA ALA A 463 17.17 16.14 -3.19
C ALA A 463 17.86 15.89 -4.54
N LEU A 464 18.39 16.91 -5.22
CA LEU A 464 18.89 16.78 -6.60
C LEU A 464 20.09 15.82 -6.73
N ASP A 465 20.82 15.61 -5.65
CA ASP A 465 21.97 14.71 -5.53
C ASP A 465 21.60 13.29 -5.05
N THR A 466 20.44 13.13 -4.39
CA THR A 466 20.03 11.86 -3.75
C THR A 466 18.83 11.18 -4.41
N LEU A 467 18.05 11.90 -5.22
CA LEU A 467 16.95 11.35 -6.01
C LEU A 467 17.45 10.36 -7.06
N TYR A 468 16.56 9.52 -7.58
CA TYR A 468 16.83 8.65 -8.72
C TYR A 468 15.72 8.80 -9.75
N TYR A 469 15.95 9.68 -10.73
CA TYR A 469 15.06 9.90 -11.87
C TYR A 469 15.68 9.35 -13.12
N ALA A 470 14.96 8.46 -13.80
CA ALA A 470 15.52 7.77 -14.95
C ALA A 470 14.56 7.65 -16.13
N GLU A 471 15.14 7.71 -17.33
CA GLU A 471 14.45 7.50 -18.60
C GLU A 471 15.16 6.41 -19.41
N TYR A 472 14.39 5.48 -19.99
CA TYR A 472 14.93 4.38 -20.80
C TYR A 472 14.07 4.11 -22.04
N MET A 473 14.65 4.26 -23.22
CA MET A 473 14.00 3.89 -24.51
C MET A 473 12.59 4.48 -24.68
N ASN A 474 12.36 5.71 -24.19
CA ASN A 474 11.12 6.44 -24.43
C ASN A 474 11.08 6.95 -25.88
N SER A 475 9.88 7.20 -26.39
CA SER A 475 9.66 7.64 -27.77
C SER A 475 8.71 8.84 -27.84
N GLY A 476 8.62 9.48 -29.00
CA GLY A 476 7.77 10.65 -29.21
C GLY A 476 8.50 11.99 -29.01
N PRO A 477 7.85 13.11 -29.38
CA PRO A 477 8.49 14.42 -29.44
C PRO A 477 8.95 14.98 -28.07
N GLY A 478 8.38 14.52 -26.96
CA GLY A 478 8.81 14.92 -25.60
C GLY A 478 9.89 14.04 -24.99
N ALA A 479 10.31 12.96 -25.66
CA ALA A 479 11.24 11.97 -25.11
C ALA A 479 12.73 12.32 -25.29
N GLY A 480 13.06 13.38 -26.03
CA GLY A 480 14.45 13.78 -26.27
C GLY A 480 15.15 14.21 -24.98
N THR A 481 16.32 13.63 -24.68
CA THR A 481 17.03 13.84 -23.41
C THR A 481 18.15 14.89 -23.46
N ALA A 482 18.46 15.45 -24.64
CA ALA A 482 19.60 16.36 -24.83
C ALA A 482 19.56 17.65 -24.00
N ASN A 483 18.36 18.10 -23.62
CA ASN A 483 18.14 19.34 -22.84
C ASN A 483 17.56 19.06 -21.44
N ARG A 484 17.67 17.82 -20.97
CA ARG A 484 17.23 17.46 -19.62
C ARG A 484 18.10 18.16 -18.57
N VAL A 485 17.55 18.28 -17.37
CA VAL A 485 18.28 18.75 -16.19
C VAL A 485 19.62 18.02 -16.00
N THR A 486 20.61 18.71 -15.46
CA THR A 486 21.97 18.16 -15.23
C THR A 486 22.18 17.71 -13.79
N TRP A 487 21.12 17.33 -13.09
CA TRP A 487 21.20 16.93 -11.68
C TRP A 487 21.93 15.59 -11.51
N PRO A 488 22.74 15.40 -10.46
CA PRO A 488 23.44 14.12 -10.24
C PRO A 488 22.50 12.91 -10.13
N GLY A 489 21.29 13.10 -9.59
CA GLY A 489 20.27 12.05 -9.48
C GLY A 489 19.47 11.77 -10.76
N TYR A 490 19.69 12.53 -11.85
CA TYR A 490 19.06 12.26 -13.14
C TYR A 490 19.92 11.30 -13.98
N HIS A 491 19.28 10.33 -14.63
CA HIS A 491 19.94 9.29 -15.40
C HIS A 491 19.21 9.03 -16.73
N THR A 492 19.92 9.22 -17.84
CA THR A 492 19.52 8.60 -19.12
C THR A 492 20.11 7.19 -19.18
N LEU A 493 19.26 6.18 -19.25
CA LEU A 493 19.66 4.78 -19.28
C LEU A 493 19.64 4.24 -20.71
N ASN A 494 20.58 3.37 -21.03
CA ASN A 494 20.74 2.78 -22.38
C ASN A 494 20.89 1.25 -22.36
N ASP A 495 21.09 0.64 -21.21
CA ASP A 495 21.16 -0.82 -21.05
C ASP A 495 19.93 -1.35 -20.31
N SER A 496 19.31 -2.39 -20.88
CA SER A 496 18.23 -3.16 -20.28
C SER A 496 18.55 -3.67 -18.87
N SER A 497 19.82 -3.96 -18.56
CA SER A 497 20.24 -4.43 -17.24
C SER A 497 20.02 -3.37 -16.15
N GLN A 498 20.09 -2.08 -16.52
CA GLN A 498 19.91 -0.95 -15.60
C GLN A 498 18.44 -0.76 -15.18
N VAL A 499 17.50 -1.20 -16.02
CA VAL A 499 16.05 -1.07 -15.78
C VAL A 499 15.38 -2.35 -15.29
N SER A 500 16.09 -3.48 -15.29
CA SER A 500 15.58 -4.78 -14.83
C SER A 500 14.94 -4.74 -13.44
N ASN A 501 15.50 -3.96 -12.52
CA ASN A 501 14.97 -3.80 -11.15
C ASN A 501 13.65 -3.03 -11.08
N PHE A 502 13.25 -2.36 -12.15
CA PHE A 502 12.02 -1.57 -12.24
C PHE A 502 10.92 -2.30 -13.01
N THR A 503 11.15 -3.54 -13.48
CA THR A 503 10.10 -4.34 -14.15
C THR A 503 9.08 -4.87 -13.15
N VAL A 504 7.94 -5.38 -13.65
CA VAL A 504 6.89 -5.95 -12.80
C VAL A 504 7.42 -7.11 -11.94
N ALA A 505 8.23 -7.99 -12.52
CA ALA A 505 8.78 -9.17 -11.88
C ALA A 505 9.73 -8.84 -10.73
N GLN A 506 10.53 -7.78 -10.85
CA GLN A 506 11.55 -7.45 -9.85
C GLN A 506 11.06 -6.38 -8.87
N PHE A 507 10.39 -5.34 -9.37
CA PHE A 507 10.07 -4.17 -8.56
C PHE A 507 8.93 -4.44 -7.57
N ILE A 508 7.88 -5.13 -8.03
CA ILE A 508 6.71 -5.48 -7.20
C ILE A 508 6.56 -6.99 -7.00
N GLU A 509 7.56 -7.79 -7.39
CA GLU A 509 7.51 -9.26 -7.35
C GLU A 509 6.27 -9.84 -8.03
N GLY A 510 5.84 -9.23 -9.14
CA GLY A 510 4.54 -9.48 -9.74
C GLY A 510 4.28 -10.95 -10.06
N ASN A 511 5.32 -11.71 -10.41
CA ASN A 511 5.23 -13.15 -10.68
C ASN A 511 4.72 -13.97 -9.49
N LEU A 512 4.90 -13.49 -8.26
CA LEU A 512 4.43 -14.17 -7.06
C LEU A 512 2.93 -14.01 -6.85
N TRP A 513 2.30 -12.93 -7.32
CA TRP A 513 0.92 -12.61 -6.92
C TRP A 513 -0.02 -12.18 -8.06
N LEU A 514 0.47 -11.50 -9.10
CA LEU A 514 -0.37 -11.05 -10.24
C LEU A 514 -1.03 -12.20 -11.01
N PRO A 515 -0.41 -13.39 -11.22
CA PRO A 515 -1.09 -14.50 -11.88
C PRO A 515 -2.42 -14.91 -11.22
N SER A 516 -2.59 -14.66 -9.91
CA SER A 516 -3.83 -14.92 -9.16
C SER A 516 -4.95 -13.90 -9.40
N THR A 517 -4.58 -12.75 -9.95
CA THR A 517 -5.50 -11.66 -10.24
C THR A 517 -6.08 -11.80 -11.65
N GLY A 518 -5.56 -12.72 -12.47
CA GLY A 518 -6.01 -12.94 -13.84
C GLY A 518 -5.72 -11.78 -14.81
N VAL A 519 -5.09 -10.71 -14.34
CA VAL A 519 -4.66 -9.57 -15.16
C VAL A 519 -3.37 -9.94 -15.89
N THR A 520 -3.35 -9.68 -17.19
CA THR A 520 -2.16 -9.88 -18.01
C THR A 520 -1.15 -8.76 -17.76
N TYR A 521 0.13 -9.11 -17.71
CA TYR A 521 1.22 -8.17 -17.51
C TYR A 521 2.47 -8.61 -18.25
N THR A 522 3.30 -7.64 -18.60
CA THR A 522 4.68 -7.86 -19.03
C THR A 522 5.56 -7.89 -17.79
N ALA A 523 6.30 -8.97 -17.59
CA ALA A 523 7.15 -9.23 -16.43
C ALA A 523 8.35 -8.28 -16.35
#